data_AF-A0A956QY68-F1
#
_entry.id   AF-A0A956QY68-F1
#
_cell.length_a   1.000
_cell.length_b   1.000
_cell.length_c   1.000
_cell.angle_alpha   90.00
_cell.angle_beta   90.00
_cell.angle_gamma   90.00
#
_symmetry.space_group_name_H-M   'P 1'
#
loop_
_entity.id
_entity.type
_entity.pdbx_description
1 polymer ?
#
loop_
_entity_poly.entity_id
_entity_poly.type
_entity_poly.pdbx_seq_one_letter_code
_entity_poly.pdbx_strand_id
1 'polypeptide(L)'
;MIFRKTGILLILAAFLVNIFCAPVSYASAKRRIAIMPFDSHHWASAIANVDLGEAIASMMVTKCVNDGTYSVIDRKMLDSVMKEQNLSVSDRADPATACKIGKILSVDAIVVGTITQFGNEKSSTSVNAPTAYVPSIPYV
;
A
#
# COMPACT_ATOMS: atom_id res chain seq x y z
N MET A 1 71.04 4.21 7.17
CA MET A 1 70.27 3.25 6.33
C MET A 1 68.90 2.84 6.90
N ILE A 2 68.60 3.09 8.18
CA ILE A 2 67.33 2.71 8.86
C ILE A 2 66.10 3.53 8.40
N PHE A 3 66.27 4.81 8.07
CA PHE A 3 65.18 5.75 7.73
C PHE A 3 64.42 5.46 6.43
N ARG A 4 65.02 4.69 5.49
CA ARG A 4 64.37 4.33 4.21
C ARG A 4 63.40 3.15 4.36
N LYS A 5 63.60 2.29 5.37
CA LYS A 5 62.76 1.10 5.64
C LYS A 5 61.51 1.43 6.47
N THR A 6 61.62 2.38 7.39
CA THR A 6 60.49 2.86 8.21
C THR A 6 59.45 3.61 7.37
N GLY A 7 59.87 4.36 6.35
CA GLY A 7 58.96 5.05 5.42
C GLY A 7 58.13 4.08 4.56
N ILE A 8 58.73 3.00 4.06
CA ILE A 8 58.02 1.98 3.25
C ILE A 8 57.01 1.22 4.12
N LEU A 9 57.35 0.95 5.39
CA LEU A 9 56.45 0.27 6.33
C LEU A 9 55.19 1.09 6.64
N LEU A 10 55.32 2.41 6.76
CA LEU A 10 54.18 3.31 6.97
C LEU A 10 53.27 3.43 5.74
N ILE A 11 53.86 3.44 4.54
CA ILE A 11 53.09 3.47 3.29
C ILE A 11 52.34 2.14 3.07
N LEU A 12 52.96 1.00 3.41
CA LEU A 12 52.31 -0.31 3.34
C LEU A 12 51.16 -0.45 4.35
N ALA A 13 51.34 0.10 5.56
CA ALA A 13 50.28 0.14 6.58
C ALA A 13 49.09 1.02 6.14
N ALA A 14 49.35 2.17 5.52
CA ALA A 14 48.30 3.04 4.97
C ALA A 14 47.53 2.38 3.81
N PHE A 15 48.20 1.53 3.02
CA PHE A 15 47.58 0.76 1.95
C PHE A 15 46.67 -0.37 2.49
N LEU A 16 47.05 -0.99 3.61
CA LEU A 16 46.23 -2.01 4.27
C LEU A 16 44.96 -1.44 4.92
N VAL A 17 44.99 -0.21 5.42
CA VAL A 17 43.81 0.46 6.01
C VAL A 17 42.73 0.76 4.94
N ASN A 18 43.12 1.08 3.71
CA ASN A 18 42.17 1.36 2.61
C ASN A 18 41.42 0.11 2.12
N ILE A 19 41.95 -1.09 2.31
CA ILE A 19 41.32 -2.34 1.84
C ILE A 19 40.17 -2.79 2.75
N PHE A 20 40.11 -2.33 4.01
CA PHE A 20 39.11 -2.80 4.97
C PHE A 20 37.79 -2.01 4.97
N CYS A 21 37.66 -0.97 4.15
CA CYS A 21 36.43 -0.19 4.02
C CYS A 21 35.67 -0.62 2.75
N ALA A 22 34.93 -1.74 2.84
CA ALA A 22 33.96 -2.07 1.81
C ALA A 22 32.82 -1.03 1.83
N PRO A 23 32.32 -0.56 0.67
CA PRO A 23 31.13 0.27 0.64
C PRO A 23 29.95 -0.58 1.15
N VAL A 24 29.45 -0.25 2.34
CA VAL A 24 28.17 -0.77 2.82
C VAL A 24 27.09 -0.14 1.95
N SER A 25 26.66 -0.87 0.92
CA SER A 25 25.43 -0.53 0.21
C SER A 25 24.27 -0.78 1.17
N TYR A 26 23.78 0.30 1.78
CA TYR A 26 22.51 0.27 2.49
C TYR A 26 21.42 0.04 1.44
N ALA A 27 20.94 -1.19 1.33
CA ALA A 27 19.71 -1.47 0.59
C ALA A 27 18.61 -0.58 1.17
N SER A 28 18.05 0.30 0.36
CA SER A 28 16.97 1.20 0.79
C SER A 28 15.84 0.36 1.37
N ALA A 29 15.58 0.54 2.67
CA ALA A 29 14.49 -0.16 3.35
C ALA A 29 13.17 0.21 2.65
N LYS A 30 12.46 -0.79 2.12
CA LYS A 30 11.16 -0.56 1.49
C LYS A 30 10.18 -0.06 2.55
N ARG A 31 9.47 1.02 2.24
CA ARG A 31 8.44 1.59 3.13
C ARG A 31 7.33 0.56 3.32
N ARG A 32 6.95 0.32 4.57
CA ARG A 32 5.93 -0.65 4.94
C ARG A 32 4.56 0.01 4.91
N ILE A 33 3.63 -0.55 4.15
CA ILE A 33 2.29 0.01 4.01
C ILE A 33 1.22 -1.01 4.38
N ALA A 34 0.17 -0.54 5.06
CA ALA A 34 -1.06 -1.31 5.26
C ALA A 34 -2.17 -0.74 4.39
N ILE A 35 -2.93 -1.64 3.76
CA ILE A 35 -4.09 -1.30 2.95
C ILE A 35 -5.29 -1.91 3.65
N MET A 36 -6.15 -1.04 4.20
CA MET A 36 -7.38 -1.48 4.84
C MET A 36 -8.46 -1.78 3.79
N PRO A 37 -9.39 -2.70 4.09
CA PRO A 37 -10.57 -2.87 3.25
C PRO A 37 -11.33 -1.55 3.19
N PHE A 38 -11.70 -1.15 1.98
CA PHE A 38 -12.47 0.08 1.78
C PHE A 38 -13.91 -0.14 2.23
N ASP A 39 -14.49 0.90 2.81
CA ASP A 39 -15.87 0.83 3.28
C ASP A 39 -16.84 1.12 2.11
N SER A 40 -17.91 0.33 1.98
CA SER A 40 -18.84 0.39 0.84
C SER A 40 -20.31 0.44 1.27
N HIS A 41 -20.65 1.33 2.22
CA HIS A 41 -21.98 1.49 2.86
C HIS A 41 -23.21 1.39 1.91
N HIS A 42 -23.08 1.69 0.61
CA HIS A 42 -24.20 1.75 -0.34
C HIS A 42 -24.18 0.74 -1.50
N TRP A 43 -23.12 -0.06 -1.70
CA TRP A 43 -23.01 -0.94 -2.89
C TRP A 43 -22.71 -2.41 -2.59
N ALA A 44 -22.65 -2.81 -1.32
CA ALA A 44 -22.46 -4.20 -0.92
C ALA A 44 -23.54 -5.17 -1.47
N SER A 45 -24.62 -4.66 -2.06
CA SER A 45 -25.78 -5.46 -2.52
C SER A 45 -26.14 -5.29 -4.01
N ALA A 46 -25.39 -4.53 -4.81
CA ALA A 46 -25.83 -4.26 -6.20
C ALA A 46 -25.48 -5.37 -7.19
N ILE A 47 -24.40 -6.15 -6.96
CA ILE A 47 -23.97 -7.22 -7.87
C ILE A 47 -23.37 -8.38 -7.04
N ALA A 48 -24.18 -9.42 -6.80
CA ALA A 48 -23.73 -10.78 -6.48
C ALA A 48 -22.93 -11.06 -5.17
N ASN A 49 -23.32 -10.50 -4.00
CA ASN A 49 -22.71 -10.84 -2.69
C ASN A 49 -21.17 -10.62 -2.63
N VAL A 50 -20.62 -9.76 -3.49
CA VAL A 50 -19.19 -9.42 -3.47
C VAL A 50 -18.98 -8.13 -2.70
N ASP A 51 -18.11 -8.17 -1.70
CA ASP A 51 -17.60 -6.97 -1.05
C ASP A 51 -16.65 -6.24 -2.02
N LEU A 52 -17.17 -5.19 -2.66
CA LEU A 52 -16.40 -4.35 -3.60
C LEU A 52 -15.21 -3.68 -2.91
N GLY A 53 -15.35 -3.34 -1.64
CA GLY A 53 -14.29 -2.73 -0.85
C GLY A 53 -13.11 -3.66 -0.66
N GLU A 54 -13.39 -4.94 -0.38
CA GLU A 54 -12.37 -5.96 -0.26
C GLU A 54 -11.69 -6.29 -1.60
N ALA A 55 -12.47 -6.30 -2.70
CA ALA A 55 -11.97 -6.54 -4.04
C ALA A 55 -10.99 -5.43 -4.50
N ILE A 56 -11.37 -4.16 -4.31
CA ILE A 56 -10.52 -3.01 -4.66
C ILE A 56 -9.25 -2.99 -3.79
N ALA A 57 -9.37 -3.27 -2.49
CA ALA A 57 -8.21 -3.39 -1.61
C ALA A 57 -7.26 -4.50 -2.08
N SER A 58 -7.78 -5.65 -2.49
CA SER A 58 -6.97 -6.76 -3.02
C SER A 58 -6.21 -6.36 -4.29
N MET A 59 -6.89 -5.69 -5.22
CA MET A 59 -6.24 -5.17 -6.44
C MET A 59 -5.14 -4.17 -6.11
N MET A 60 -5.35 -3.29 -5.13
CA MET A 60 -4.34 -2.31 -4.72
C MET A 60 -3.12 -2.99 -4.08
N VAL A 61 -3.35 -4.00 -3.23
CA VAL A 61 -2.27 -4.83 -2.67
C VAL A 61 -1.46 -5.47 -3.80
N THR A 62 -2.11 -6.12 -4.77
CA THR A 62 -1.44 -6.74 -5.92
C THR A 62 -0.60 -5.72 -6.70
N LYS A 63 -1.13 -4.52 -6.95
CA LYS A 63 -0.39 -3.46 -7.65
C LYS A 63 0.83 -2.98 -6.85
N CYS A 64 0.69 -2.75 -5.55
CA CYS A 64 1.79 -2.32 -4.68
C CYS A 64 2.89 -3.39 -4.56
N VAL A 65 2.51 -4.66 -4.49
CA VAL A 65 3.47 -5.78 -4.46
C VAL A 65 4.22 -5.90 -5.79
N ASN A 66 3.51 -5.81 -6.92
CA ASN A 66 4.09 -5.89 -8.25
C ASN A 66 5.01 -4.71 -8.59
N ASP A 67 4.66 -3.50 -8.13
CA ASP A 67 5.47 -2.29 -8.29
C ASP A 67 6.80 -2.40 -7.52
N GLY A 68 6.84 -3.19 -6.44
CA GLY A 68 8.06 -3.49 -5.71
C GLY A 68 8.63 -2.34 -4.88
N THR A 69 8.06 -1.15 -4.96
CA THR A 69 8.44 0.05 -4.20
C THR A 69 8.10 -0.08 -2.70
N TYR A 70 7.02 -0.79 -2.37
CA TYR A 70 6.49 -0.90 -1.01
C TYR A 70 6.52 -2.34 -0.49
N SER A 71 6.65 -2.47 0.83
CA SER A 71 6.41 -3.74 1.53
C SER A 71 4.98 -3.72 2.09
N VAL A 72 4.07 -4.46 1.46
CA VAL A 72 2.68 -4.54 1.92
C VAL A 72 2.60 -5.60 3.02
N ILE A 73 1.94 -5.26 4.13
CA ILE A 73 1.69 -6.25 5.20
C ILE A 73 0.68 -7.31 4.76
N ASP A 74 0.78 -8.49 5.36
CA ASP A 74 -0.16 -9.59 5.12
C ASP A 74 -1.56 -9.23 5.63
N ARG A 75 -2.58 -9.55 4.83
CA ARG A 75 -4.00 -9.39 5.18
C ARG A 75 -4.34 -10.13 6.47
N LYS A 76 -3.75 -11.30 6.72
CA LYS A 76 -4.01 -12.07 7.96
C LYS A 76 -3.59 -11.34 9.23
N MET A 77 -2.46 -10.62 9.18
CA MET A 77 -1.98 -9.82 10.31
C MET A 77 -2.83 -8.58 10.53
N LEU A 78 -3.29 -7.97 9.44
CA LEU A 78 -4.25 -6.88 9.52
C LEU A 78 -5.54 -7.38 10.19
N ASP A 79 -6.12 -8.48 9.71
CA ASP A 79 -7.37 -9.04 10.23
C ASP A 79 -7.30 -9.43 11.72
N SER A 80 -6.16 -9.95 12.18
CA SER A 80 -5.98 -10.27 13.61
C SER A 80 -6.00 -9.01 14.46
N VAL A 81 -5.29 -7.96 14.06
CA VAL A 81 -5.28 -6.68 14.78
C VAL A 81 -6.65 -6.03 14.77
N MET A 82 -7.38 -6.10 13.65
CA MET A 82 -8.74 -5.56 13.55
C MET A 82 -9.72 -6.26 14.49
N LYS A 83 -9.59 -7.60 14.63
CA LYS A 83 -10.39 -8.40 15.58
C LYS A 83 -10.03 -8.08 17.03
N GLU A 84 -8.75 -7.94 17.34
CA GLU A 84 -8.28 -7.59 18.69
C GLU A 84 -8.71 -6.19 19.12
N GLN A 85 -8.68 -5.22 18.19
CA GLN A 85 -9.14 -3.86 18.46
C GLN A 85 -10.67 -3.73 18.45
N ASN A 86 -11.41 -4.81 18.17
CA ASN A 86 -12.87 -4.88 18.12
C ASN A 86 -13.51 -3.73 17.30
N LEU A 87 -12.94 -3.46 16.12
CA LEU A 87 -13.31 -2.30 15.31
C LEU A 87 -14.54 -2.57 14.44
N SER A 88 -15.57 -1.76 14.62
CA SER A 88 -16.76 -1.70 13.75
C SER A 88 -16.39 -1.14 12.38
N VAL A 89 -17.15 -1.50 11.33
CA VAL A 89 -16.86 -1.08 9.94
C VAL A 89 -16.66 0.43 9.79
N SER A 90 -17.49 1.23 10.47
CA SER A 90 -17.46 2.70 10.40
C SER A 90 -16.26 3.33 11.13
N ASP A 91 -15.73 2.69 12.18
CA ASP A 91 -14.63 3.24 13.00
C ASP A 91 -13.26 3.05 12.35
N ARG A 92 -13.19 2.23 11.29
CA ARG A 92 -11.97 1.83 10.59
C ARG A 92 -11.43 2.93 9.69
N ALA A 93 -12.30 3.78 9.15
CA ALA A 93 -11.92 4.89 8.29
C ALA A 93 -11.44 6.12 9.08
N ASP A 94 -11.60 6.13 10.40
CA ASP A 94 -11.15 7.23 11.24
C ASP A 94 -9.61 7.31 11.29
N PRO A 95 -9.00 8.47 11.00
CA PRO A 95 -7.55 8.64 11.01
C PRO A 95 -6.89 8.31 12.37
N ALA A 96 -7.56 8.55 13.50
CA ALA A 96 -6.98 8.27 14.80
C ALA A 96 -6.91 6.75 15.07
N THR A 97 -7.98 6.02 14.74
CA THR A 97 -8.01 4.56 14.75
C THR A 97 -6.97 3.97 13.82
N ALA A 98 -6.89 4.46 12.58
CA ALA A 98 -5.88 4.05 11.60
C ALA A 98 -4.47 4.24 12.15
N CYS A 99 -4.15 5.40 12.72
CA CYS A 99 -2.84 5.65 13.33
C CYS A 99 -2.49 4.64 14.43
N LYS A 100 -3.46 4.26 15.28
CA LYS A 100 -3.27 3.26 16.33
C LYS A 100 -2.95 1.88 15.75
N ILE A 101 -3.71 1.42 14.75
CA ILE A 101 -3.46 0.18 14.03
C ILE A 101 -2.06 0.20 13.40
N GLY A 102 -1.66 1.33 12.82
CA GLY A 102 -0.37 1.47 12.15
C GLY A 102 0.81 1.33 13.08
N LYS A 103 0.68 1.85 14.30
CA LYS A 103 1.67 1.66 15.37
C LYS A 103 1.79 0.19 15.78
N ILE A 104 0.66 -0.51 15.93
CA ILE A 104 0.65 -1.95 16.28
C ILE A 104 1.33 -2.78 15.18
N LEU A 105 0.99 -2.52 13.92
CA LEU A 105 1.54 -3.25 12.77
C LEU A 105 2.96 -2.80 12.38
N SER A 106 3.46 -1.72 13.01
CA SER A 106 4.75 -1.09 12.71
C SER A 106 4.90 -0.74 11.22
N VAL A 107 3.88 -0.10 10.65
CA VAL A 107 3.89 0.37 9.26
C VAL A 107 4.15 1.87 9.16
N ASP A 108 4.78 2.30 8.07
CA ASP A 108 5.07 3.70 7.79
C ASP A 108 3.82 4.50 7.37
N ALA A 109 2.87 3.82 6.72
CA ALA A 109 1.63 4.43 6.24
C ALA A 109 0.47 3.43 6.25
N ILE A 110 -0.73 3.98 6.40
CA ILE A 110 -1.99 3.24 6.24
C ILE A 110 -2.83 3.93 5.19
N VAL A 111 -3.38 3.14 4.28
CA VAL A 111 -4.39 3.58 3.32
C VAL A 111 -5.76 3.16 3.84
N VAL A 112 -6.62 4.15 4.07
CA VAL A 112 -8.03 4.00 4.45
C VAL A 112 -8.89 4.79 3.47
N GLY A 113 -10.14 4.37 3.30
CA GLY A 113 -11.09 5.13 2.52
C GLY A 113 -12.47 4.49 2.48
N THR A 114 -13.44 5.27 2.03
CA THR A 114 -14.81 4.86 1.80
C THR A 114 -15.12 5.06 0.32
N ILE A 115 -15.69 4.04 -0.31
CA ILE A 115 -16.25 4.13 -1.66
C ILE A 115 -17.52 4.97 -1.51
N THR A 116 -17.65 6.05 -2.27
CA THR A 116 -18.79 6.98 -2.17
C THR A 116 -19.71 6.94 -3.38
N GLN A 117 -19.23 6.47 -4.53
CA GLN A 117 -20.01 6.21 -5.73
C GLN A 117 -19.35 5.07 -6.51
N PHE A 118 -20.15 4.12 -6.99
CA PHE A 118 -19.71 3.11 -7.95
C PHE A 118 -20.53 3.29 -9.23
N GLY A 119 -19.88 3.82 -10.27
CA GLY A 119 -20.50 4.03 -11.58
C GLY A 119 -20.58 2.71 -12.34
N ASN A 120 -21.79 2.21 -12.59
CA ASN A 120 -21.97 1.23 -13.66
C ASN A 120 -22.02 2.03 -14.96
N GLU A 121 -20.87 2.22 -15.61
CA GLU A 121 -20.86 2.56 -17.02
C GLU A 121 -21.45 1.37 -17.78
N LYS A 122 -22.78 1.37 -17.93
CA LYS A 122 -23.43 0.61 -18.97
C LYS A 122 -22.95 1.22 -20.28
N SER A 123 -21.87 0.68 -20.82
CA SER A 123 -21.55 0.80 -22.24
C SER A 123 -22.73 0.19 -22.99
N SER A 124 -23.77 1.00 -23.18
CA SER A 124 -24.74 0.80 -24.24
C SER A 124 -23.95 1.01 -25.51
N THR A 125 -23.29 -0.05 -25.98
CA THR A 125 -22.90 -0.13 -27.37
C THR A 125 -24.17 0.10 -28.15
N SER A 126 -24.33 1.33 -28.66
CA SER A 126 -25.33 1.72 -29.62
C SER A 126 -25.13 0.85 -30.85
N VAL A 127 -25.71 -0.36 -30.82
CA VAL A 127 -26.10 -1.03 -32.06
C VAL A 127 -27.23 -0.17 -32.59
N ASN A 128 -26.94 0.57 -33.67
CA ASN A 128 -27.84 1.48 -34.35
C ASN A 128 -29.27 0.93 -34.46
N ALA A 129 -30.16 1.37 -33.58
CA ALA A 129 -31.60 1.24 -33.72
C ALA A 129 -32.19 2.65 -33.61
N PRO A 130 -33.18 3.01 -34.46
CA PRO A 130 -33.63 4.38 -34.66
C PRO A 130 -34.03 5.05 -33.34
N THR A 131 -33.48 6.26 -33.15
CA THR A 131 -33.53 7.09 -31.94
C THR A 131 -34.94 7.29 -31.40
N ALA A 132 -35.25 6.66 -30.27
CA ALA A 132 -36.34 7.06 -29.39
C ALA A 132 -35.75 7.82 -28.20
N TYR A 133 -36.25 9.02 -27.98
CA TYR A 133 -35.95 9.93 -26.87
C TYR A 133 -35.96 9.21 -25.50
N VAL A 134 -34.86 9.32 -24.75
CA VAL A 134 -34.77 8.87 -23.35
C VAL A 134 -34.74 10.11 -22.46
N PRO A 135 -35.76 10.39 -21.64
CA PRO A 135 -35.76 11.55 -20.76
C PRO A 135 -34.74 11.38 -19.65
N SER A 136 -33.92 12.42 -19.42
CA SER A 136 -33.00 12.52 -18.29
C SER A 136 -33.78 12.64 -16.98
N ILE A 137 -33.50 11.76 -16.01
CA ILE A 137 -34.03 11.88 -14.65
C ILE A 137 -33.22 12.99 -13.93
N PRO A 138 -33.87 14.02 -13.35
CA PRO A 138 -33.17 15.05 -12.59
C PRO A 138 -32.64 14.48 -11.26
N TYR A 139 -31.45 14.93 -10.87
CA TYR A 139 -30.86 14.63 -9.56
C TYR A 139 -31.56 15.48 -8.49
N VAL A 140 -32.28 14.83 -7.56
CA VAL A 140 -32.67 15.38 -6.25
C VAL A 140 -32.29 14.37 -5.19
#